data_AF-A0A820IHZ7-F1
#
_entry.id   AF-A0A820IHZ7-F1
#
_cell.length_a   1.000
_cell.length_b   1.000
_cell.length_c   1.000
_cell.angle_alpha   90.00
_cell.angle_beta   90.00
_cell.angle_gamma   90.00
#
_symmetry.space_group_name_H-M   'P 1'
#
loop_
_entity.id
_entity.type
_entity.pdbx_description
1 polymer ?
#
loop_
_entity_poly.entity_id
_entity_poly.type
_entity_poly.pdbx_seq_one_letter_code
_entity_poly.pdbx_strand_id
1 'polypeptide(L)'
;MSTLVTVRQTTTTNTNMNTNNGNNNIDSQTTVRSYGITQPISMKGPDPCDRLATENLEETLRSYDYFESDAELAHRVEVMAKLNTLVRKWIRDVSLAKNVPPEIVDTVGGRVHTFGSYRLGVHSK
;
A
#
# COMPACT_ATOMS: atom_id res chain seq x y z
N MET A 1 -14.97 22.49 -8.60
CA MET A 1 -13.61 21.98 -8.88
C MET A 1 -13.22 21.04 -7.76
N SER A 2 -13.56 19.75 -7.87
CA SER A 2 -13.32 18.77 -6.80
C SER A 2 -11.96 18.11 -7.02
N THR A 3 -11.07 18.31 -6.07
CA THR A 3 -9.69 17.80 -6.09
C THR A 3 -9.73 16.28 -5.86
N LEU A 4 -9.40 15.50 -6.88
CA LEU A 4 -9.23 14.05 -6.76
C LEU A 4 -8.06 13.77 -5.82
N VAL A 5 -8.36 13.39 -4.57
CA VAL A 5 -7.37 12.83 -3.65
C VAL A 5 -7.17 11.37 -4.02
N THR A 6 -6.39 11.13 -5.07
CA THR A 6 -5.83 9.80 -5.31
C THR A 6 -4.76 9.58 -4.24
N VAL A 7 -5.05 8.76 -3.23
CA VAL A 7 -4.04 8.24 -2.32
C VAL A 7 -3.16 7.27 -3.11
N ARG A 8 -2.17 7.82 -3.83
CA ARG A 8 -1.04 7.04 -4.34
C ARG A 8 -0.30 6.52 -3.11
N GLN A 9 -0.31 5.20 -2.89
CA GLN A 9 0.70 4.61 -2.02
C GLN A 9 2.07 4.96 -2.61
N THR A 10 2.83 5.79 -1.91
CA THR A 10 4.19 6.11 -2.28
C THR A 10 5.03 4.85 -2.07
N THR A 11 5.35 4.16 -3.16
CA THR A 11 6.46 3.21 -3.16
C THR A 11 7.74 4.02 -3.03
N THR A 12 8.21 4.21 -1.79
CA THR A 12 9.53 4.77 -1.48
C THR A 12 10.58 3.90 -2.16
N THR A 13 11.04 4.33 -3.34
CA THR A 13 12.22 3.75 -3.98
C THR A 13 13.42 4.50 -3.42
N ASN A 14 14.25 3.78 -2.67
CA ASN A 14 15.44 4.29 -2.02
C ASN A 14 16.49 4.63 -3.10
N THR A 15 16.57 5.90 -3.51
CA THR A 15 17.61 6.39 -4.43
C THR A 15 18.89 6.59 -3.63
N ASN A 16 19.83 5.64 -3.76
CA ASN A 16 21.14 5.75 -3.15
C ASN A 16 21.97 6.78 -3.95
N MET A 17 22.16 7.99 -3.40
CA MET A 17 23.16 8.92 -3.92
C MET A 17 24.53 8.50 -3.41
N ASN A 18 25.43 8.10 -4.32
CA ASN A 18 26.85 7.98 -4.01
C ASN A 18 27.65 8.85 -4.99
N THR A 19 28.31 9.86 -4.45
CA THR A 19 29.25 10.74 -5.14
C THR A 19 30.64 10.11 -5.03
N ASN A 20 31.25 9.67 -6.14
CA ASN A 20 32.70 9.82 -6.29
C ASN A 20 33.20 9.65 -7.74
N ASN A 21 34.22 10.45 -8.02
CA ASN A 21 34.88 10.78 -9.27
C ASN A 21 35.84 9.68 -9.78
N GLY A 22 35.89 9.44 -11.11
CA GLY A 22 36.92 8.60 -11.75
C GLY A 22 36.55 8.06 -13.14
N ASN A 23 37.17 8.62 -14.19
CA ASN A 23 37.01 8.31 -15.62
C ASN A 23 37.14 6.81 -16.02
N ASN A 24 36.13 6.30 -16.75
CA ASN A 24 36.18 5.74 -18.12
C ASN A 24 35.21 4.55 -18.32
N ASN A 25 34.24 4.77 -19.23
CA ASN A 25 33.42 3.78 -19.95
C ASN A 25 32.90 2.57 -19.14
N ILE A 26 31.80 2.78 -18.42
CA ILE A 26 30.92 1.72 -17.94
C ILE A 26 29.57 1.94 -18.62
N ASP A 27 29.33 1.18 -19.68
CA ASP A 27 28.04 1.05 -20.33
C ASP A 27 27.03 0.62 -19.26
N SER A 28 26.37 1.61 -18.67
CA SER A 28 25.54 1.43 -17.50
C SER A 28 24.24 0.80 -17.98
N GLN A 29 24.24 -0.53 -18.08
CA GLN A 29 23.03 -1.31 -18.25
C GLN A 29 22.10 -1.00 -17.06
N THR A 30 21.24 -0.01 -17.25
CA THR A 30 20.08 0.20 -16.40
C THR A 30 19.21 -1.02 -16.59
N THR A 31 19.29 -1.96 -15.65
CA THR A 31 18.45 -3.16 -15.66
C THR A 31 17.00 -2.69 -15.58
N VAL A 32 16.29 -2.75 -16.72
CA VAL A 32 14.87 -2.43 -16.79
C VAL A 32 14.16 -3.37 -15.82
N ARG A 33 13.45 -2.79 -14.84
CA ARG A 33 12.70 -3.57 -13.85
C ARG A 33 11.60 -4.35 -14.58
N SER A 34 11.77 -5.67 -14.66
CA SER A 34 10.75 -6.58 -15.17
C SER A 34 9.81 -7.01 -14.04
N TYR A 35 8.52 -7.12 -14.35
CA TYR A 35 7.51 -7.69 -13.45
C TYR A 35 7.03 -9.01 -14.06
N GLY A 36 7.29 -10.13 -13.37
CA GLY A 36 6.98 -11.47 -13.85
C GLY A 36 8.20 -12.22 -14.40
N ILE A 37 7.98 -13.43 -14.91
CA ILE A 37 9.04 -14.34 -15.37
C ILE A 37 9.32 -14.26 -16.89
N THR A 38 8.46 -13.59 -17.65
CA THR A 38 8.59 -13.40 -19.11
C THR A 38 8.64 -11.93 -19.48
N GLN A 39 9.07 -11.64 -20.72
CA GLN A 39 9.03 -10.28 -21.26
C GLN A 39 7.58 -9.80 -21.46
N PRO A 40 7.33 -8.48 -21.38
CA PRO A 40 6.01 -7.92 -21.65
C PRO A 40 5.62 -8.12 -23.12
N ILE A 41 4.33 -8.38 -23.35
CA ILE A 41 3.78 -8.56 -24.70
C ILE A 41 3.79 -7.24 -25.48
N SER A 42 3.56 -6.12 -24.80
CA SER A 42 3.57 -4.78 -25.38
C SER A 42 4.04 -3.75 -24.35
N MET A 43 4.83 -2.79 -24.82
CA MET A 43 5.22 -1.60 -24.05
C MET A 43 4.45 -0.35 -24.50
N LYS A 44 3.46 -0.50 -25.40
CA LYS A 44 2.65 0.63 -25.90
C LYS A 44 1.77 1.16 -24.78
N GLY A 45 1.80 2.47 -24.54
CA GLY A 45 0.89 3.16 -23.62
C GLY A 45 -0.53 3.32 -24.18
N PRO A 46 -1.48 3.79 -23.36
CA PRO A 46 -2.87 3.97 -23.79
C PRO A 46 -3.02 5.14 -24.78
N ASP A 47 -3.86 4.94 -25.77
CA ASP A 47 -4.28 5.95 -26.74
C ASP A 47 -5.37 6.86 -26.13
N PRO A 48 -5.70 8.01 -26.74
CA PRO A 48 -6.75 8.89 -26.24
C PRO A 48 -8.12 8.21 -26.08
N CYS A 49 -8.49 7.29 -26.98
CA CYS A 49 -9.74 6.53 -26.87
C CYS A 49 -9.76 5.59 -25.65
N ASP A 50 -8.63 4.98 -25.29
CA ASP A 50 -8.51 4.10 -24.11
C ASP A 50 -8.74 4.88 -22.81
N ARG A 51 -8.25 6.13 -22.76
CA ARG A 51 -8.47 7.02 -21.61
C ARG A 51 -9.95 7.35 -21.44
N LEU A 52 -10.63 7.70 -22.53
CA LEU A 52 -12.06 7.98 -22.52
C LEU A 52 -12.88 6.75 -22.10
N ALA A 53 -12.50 5.56 -22.57
CA ALA A 53 -13.14 4.31 -22.14
C ALA A 53 -12.93 4.03 -20.64
N THR A 54 -11.76 4.36 -20.10
CA THR A 54 -11.45 4.22 -18.67
C THR A 54 -12.30 5.18 -17.82
N GLU A 55 -12.46 6.43 -18.27
CA GLU A 55 -13.32 7.42 -17.59
C GLU A 55 -14.79 6.96 -17.54
N ASN A 56 -15.33 6.46 -18.65
CA ASN A 56 -16.69 5.91 -18.71
C ASN A 56 -16.88 4.70 -17.80
N LEU A 57 -15.86 3.83 -17.69
CA LEU A 57 -15.87 2.70 -16.77
C LEU A 57 -15.93 3.17 -15.32
N GLU A 58 -15.09 4.14 -14.93
CA GLU A 58 -15.10 4.70 -13.58
C GLU A 58 -16.44 5.34 -13.23
N GLU A 59 -17.03 6.12 -14.14
CA GLU A 59 -18.35 6.73 -13.94
C GLU A 59 -19.44 5.67 -13.75
N THR A 60 -19.41 4.62 -14.58
CA THR A 60 -20.33 3.49 -14.47
C THR A 60 -20.20 2.81 -13.10
N LEU A 61 -18.99 2.53 -12.64
CA LEU A 61 -18.75 1.92 -11.32
C LEU A 61 -19.20 2.82 -10.16
N ARG A 62 -19.04 4.15 -10.29
CA ARG A 62 -19.58 5.11 -9.32
C ARG A 62 -21.10 5.07 -9.27
N SER A 63 -21.77 4.91 -10.42
CA SER A 63 -23.24 4.81 -10.46
C SER A 63 -23.80 3.57 -9.76
N TYR A 64 -23.01 2.50 -9.67
CA TYR A 64 -23.31 1.29 -8.89
C TYR A 64 -22.88 1.40 -7.41
N ASP A 65 -22.45 2.57 -6.96
CA ASP A 65 -21.98 2.83 -5.60
C ASP A 65 -20.83 1.89 -5.15
N TYR A 66 -19.98 1.48 -6.10
CA TYR A 66 -18.92 0.52 -5.85
C TYR A 66 -17.80 1.07 -4.95
N PHE A 67 -17.54 2.38 -5.02
CA PHE A 67 -16.45 3.02 -4.29
C PHE A 67 -16.88 3.46 -2.89
N GLU A 68 -16.10 3.08 -1.89
CA GLU A 68 -16.27 3.52 -0.52
C GLU A 68 -16.16 5.05 -0.37
N SER A 69 -16.94 5.63 0.56
CA SER A 69 -16.85 7.04 0.91
C SER A 69 -15.72 7.33 1.92
N ASP A 70 -15.22 8.57 1.94
CA ASP A 70 -14.17 8.98 2.89
C ASP A 70 -14.57 8.76 4.37
N ALA A 71 -15.86 8.89 4.69
CA ALA A 71 -16.38 8.68 6.04
C ALA A 71 -16.34 7.19 6.44
N GLU A 72 -16.72 6.29 5.54
CA GLU A 72 -16.63 4.84 5.75
C GLU A 72 -15.17 4.39 5.89
N LEU A 73 -14.29 4.90 5.03
CA LEU A 73 -12.86 4.64 5.11
C LEU A 73 -12.28 5.11 6.45
N ALA A 74 -12.61 6.33 6.88
CA ALA A 74 -12.18 6.87 8.16
C ALA A 74 -12.66 5.99 9.34
N HIS A 75 -13.91 5.52 9.29
CA HIS A 75 -14.44 4.61 10.29
C HIS A 75 -13.68 3.29 10.33
N ARG A 76 -13.38 2.68 9.17
CA ARG A 76 -12.59 1.44 9.11
C ARG A 76 -11.18 1.62 9.67
N VAL A 77 -10.53 2.75 9.37
CA VAL A 77 -9.21 3.10 9.93
C VAL A 77 -9.27 3.22 11.46
N GLU A 78 -10.31 3.87 11.99
CA GLU A 78 -10.53 3.97 13.44
C GLU A 78 -10.71 2.60 14.10
N VAL A 79 -11.54 1.74 13.50
CA VAL A 79 -11.76 0.37 13.99
C VAL A 79 -10.46 -0.44 13.96
N MET A 80 -9.66 -0.33 12.91
CA MET A 80 -8.35 -0.98 12.83
C MET A 80 -7.37 -0.49 13.91
N ALA A 81 -7.38 0.80 14.23
CA ALA A 81 -6.55 1.35 15.31
C ALA A 81 -6.96 0.80 16.68
N LYS A 82 -8.27 0.70 16.94
CA LYS A 82 -8.81 0.08 18.16
C LYS A 82 -8.43 -1.40 18.24
N LEU A 83 -8.60 -2.15 17.16
CA LEU A 83 -8.23 -3.56 17.10
C LEU A 83 -6.74 -3.77 17.38
N ASN A 84 -5.87 -2.96 16.79
CA ASN A 84 -4.45 -3.02 17.03
C ASN A 84 -4.09 -2.75 18.49
N THR A 85 -4.79 -1.81 19.14
CA THR A 85 -4.63 -1.52 20.57
C THR A 85 -5.04 -2.72 21.43
N LEU A 86 -6.18 -3.33 21.14
CA LEU A 86 -6.67 -4.51 21.84
C LEU A 86 -5.71 -5.69 21.71
N VAL A 87 -5.21 -5.96 20.50
CA VAL A 87 -4.24 -7.04 20.25
C VAL A 87 -2.96 -6.82 21.04
N ARG A 88 -2.43 -5.59 21.08
CA ARG A 88 -1.22 -5.27 21.86
C ARG A 88 -1.44 -5.42 23.36
N LYS A 89 -2.61 -5.01 23.85
CA LYS A 89 -3.00 -5.23 25.26
C LYS A 89 -3.07 -6.73 25.57
N TRP A 90 -3.74 -7.51 24.73
CA TRP A 90 -3.82 -8.95 24.89
C TRP A 90 -2.43 -9.63 24.89
N ILE A 91 -1.53 -9.24 23.99
CA ILE A 91 -0.15 -9.75 23.95
C ILE A 91 0.60 -9.43 25.26
N ARG A 92 0.46 -8.20 25.78
CA ARG A 92 1.02 -7.80 27.08
C ARG A 92 0.50 -8.69 28.20
N ASP A 93 -0.84 -8.84 28.30
CA ASP A 93 -1.49 -9.59 29.38
C ASP A 93 -1.09 -11.07 29.35
N VAL A 94 -1.01 -11.68 28.16
CA VAL A 94 -0.52 -13.06 27.97
C VAL A 94 0.96 -13.19 28.35
N SER A 95 1.78 -12.19 28.04
CA SER A 95 3.21 -12.21 28.37
C SER A 95 3.43 -12.19 29.88
N LEU A 96 2.68 -11.34 30.61
CA LEU A 96 2.69 -11.31 32.07
C LEU A 96 2.25 -12.65 32.67
N ALA A 97 1.17 -13.24 32.16
CA ALA A 97 0.69 -14.55 32.62
C ALA A 97 1.70 -15.69 32.39
N LYS A 98 2.60 -15.53 31.41
CA LYS A 98 3.69 -16.47 31.12
C LYS A 98 4.99 -16.16 31.86
N ASN A 99 4.97 -15.26 32.86
CA ASN A 99 6.13 -14.83 33.64
C ASN A 99 7.26 -14.22 32.79
N VAL A 100 6.91 -13.57 31.68
CA VAL A 100 7.88 -12.74 30.94
C VAL A 100 8.26 -11.55 31.83
N PRO A 101 9.56 -11.23 32.00
CA PRO A 101 9.99 -10.12 32.84
C PRO A 101 9.33 -8.79 32.44
N PRO A 102 8.80 -8.00 33.39
CA PRO A 102 8.11 -6.74 33.10
C PRO A 102 8.94 -5.77 32.24
N GLU A 103 10.27 -5.80 32.40
CA GLU A 103 11.24 -4.98 31.67
C GLU A 103 11.18 -5.19 30.15
N ILE A 104 10.78 -6.37 29.69
CA ILE A 104 10.67 -6.70 28.26
C ILE A 104 9.22 -6.86 27.78
N VAL A 105 8.24 -6.88 28.68
CA VAL A 105 6.81 -7.04 28.33
C VAL A 105 6.33 -5.89 27.43
N ASP A 106 6.79 -4.67 27.68
CA ASP A 106 6.44 -3.49 26.86
C ASP A 106 7.09 -3.53 25.46
N THR A 107 8.15 -4.32 25.27
CA THR A 107 8.89 -4.42 24.01
C THR A 107 8.48 -5.62 23.15
N VAL A 108 7.73 -6.59 23.70
CA VAL A 108 7.16 -7.74 22.94
C VAL A 108 6.35 -7.26 21.73
N GLY A 109 5.61 -6.16 21.88
CA GLY A 109 4.98 -5.46 20.77
C GLY A 109 3.74 -6.15 20.20
N GLY A 110 3.80 -6.53 18.92
CA GLY A 110 2.66 -7.00 18.12
C GLY A 110 2.00 -5.92 17.27
N ARG A 111 1.48 -6.34 16.11
CA ARG A 111 0.79 -5.47 15.14
C ARG A 111 -0.21 -6.24 14.30
N VAL A 112 -1.38 -5.63 14.09
CA VAL A 112 -2.38 -6.09 13.12
C VAL A 112 -1.97 -5.66 11.72
N HIS A 113 -1.98 -6.61 10.78
CA HIS A 113 -1.80 -6.34 9.36
C HIS A 113 -3.05 -6.75 8.60
N THR A 114 -3.43 -5.96 7.61
CA THR A 114 -4.54 -6.27 6.72
C THR A 114 -4.05 -6.94 5.45
N PHE A 115 -4.89 -7.82 4.90
CA PHE A 115 -4.69 -8.51 3.64
C PHE A 115 -6.02 -8.54 2.87
N GLY A 116 -6.03 -9.14 1.68
CA GLY A 116 -7.24 -9.26 0.85
C GLY A 116 -7.69 -7.93 0.24
N SER A 117 -8.95 -7.88 -0.19
CA SER A 117 -9.53 -6.76 -0.95
C SER A 117 -9.38 -5.41 -0.26
N TYR A 118 -9.57 -5.37 1.06
CA TYR A 118 -9.37 -4.15 1.87
C TYR A 118 -7.95 -3.61 1.77
N ARG A 119 -6.94 -4.49 1.85
CA ARG A 119 -5.54 -4.07 1.71
C ARG A 119 -5.19 -3.61 0.30
N LEU A 120 -5.85 -4.20 -0.70
CA LEU A 120 -5.66 -3.86 -2.11
C LEU A 120 -6.44 -2.61 -2.54
N GLY A 121 -7.35 -2.10 -1.70
CA GLY A 121 -8.18 -0.92 -2.02
C GLY A 121 -9.25 -1.19 -3.07
N VAL A 122 -9.71 -2.44 -3.18
CA VAL A 122 -10.72 -2.88 -4.15
C VAL A 122 -11.95 -3.50 -3.48
N HIS A 123 -12.10 -3.32 -2.16
CA HIS A 123 -13.31 -3.71 -1.44
C HIS A 123 -14.48 -2.80 -1.85
N SER A 124 -15.66 -3.39 -1.97
CA SER A 124 -16.91 -2.65 -2.09
C SER A 124 -17.37 -2.18 -0.70
N LYS A 125 -18.42 -1.34 -0.68
CA LYS A 125 -19.18 -1.05 0.53
C LYS A 125 -19.76 -2.31 1.16
#